data_AF-A0A7X6XIA5-F1
#
_entry.id   AF-A0A7X6XIA5-F1
#
_cell.length_a   1.000
_cell.length_b   1.000
_cell.length_c   1.000
_cell.angle_alpha   90.00
_cell.angle_beta   90.00
_cell.angle_gamma   90.00
#
_symmetry.space_group_name_H-M   'P 1'
#
loop_
_entity.id
_entity.type
_entity.pdbx_description
1 polymer ?
#
loop_
_entity_poly.entity_id
_entity_poly.type
_entity_poly.pdbx_seq_one_letter_code
_entity_poly.pdbx_strand_id
1 'polypeptide(L)' 'MAVWNGLTPIQRNEWICWITIVKKPETRSEHIGRMMKELNEGKRQPCCWPGCPHRRPNAQKWF' A
#
# COMPACT_ATOMS: atom_id res chain seq x y z
N MET A 1 3.61 -9.31 12.75
CA MET A 1 4.67 -9.16 11.72
C MET A 1 4.74 -10.30 10.70
N ALA A 2 4.22 -11.51 10.99
CA ALA A 2 4.27 -12.65 10.06
C ALA A 2 3.62 -12.38 8.69
N VAL A 3 2.48 -11.68 8.65
CA VAL A 3 1.74 -11.42 7.40
C VAL A 3 2.54 -10.57 6.42
N TRP A 4 3.22 -9.52 6.88
CA TRP A 4 4.02 -8.63 6.03
C TRP A 4 5.17 -9.35 5.34
N ASN A 5 5.86 -10.23 6.07
CA ASN A 5 6.98 -11.01 5.55
C ASN A 5 6.52 -12.09 4.54
N GLY A 6 5.27 -12.54 4.64
CA GLY A 6 4.66 -13.46 3.67
C GLY A 6 4.18 -12.79 2.37
N LEU A 7 4.22 -11.46 2.28
CA LEU A 7 3.85 -10.74 1.06
C LEU A 7 4.95 -10.83 0.00
N THR A 8 4.52 -11.01 -1.24
CA THR A 8 5.39 -10.88 -2.42
C THR A 8 6.01 -9.47 -2.49
N PRO A 9 7.16 -9.31 -3.15
CA PRO A 9 7.78 -7.99 -3.31
C PRO A 9 6.83 -6.95 -3.92
N ILE A 10 6.01 -7.34 -4.90
CA ILE A 10 5.04 -6.43 -5.52
C ILE A 10 3.96 -5.97 -4.55
N GLN A 11 3.43 -6.87 -3.71
CA GLN A 11 2.42 -6.52 -2.70
C GLN A 11 2.98 -5.54 -1.66
N ARG A 12 4.22 -5.75 -1.21
CA ARG A 12 4.89 -4.80 -0.30
C ARG A 12 5.07 -3.45 -0.96
N ASN A 13 5.52 -3.42 -2.21
CA ASN A 13 5.67 -2.16 -2.96
C ASN A 13 4.33 -1.43 -3.13
N GLU A 14 3.23 -2.15 -3.37
CA GLU A 14 1.90 -1.54 -3.47
C GLU A 14 1.47 -0.87 -2.16
N TRP A 15 1.70 -1.52 -1.01
CA TRP A 15 1.43 -0.91 0.30
C TRP A 15 2.33 0.28 0.59
N ILE A 16 3.63 0.18 0.32
CA ILE A 16 4.58 1.28 0.50
C ILE A 16 4.13 2.47 -0.33
N CYS A 17 3.87 2.27 -1.62
CA CYS A 17 3.39 3.31 -2.53
C CYS A 17 2.10 3.98 -2.05
N TRP A 18 1.13 3.17 -1.59
CA TRP A 18 -0.15 3.68 -1.06
C TRP A 18 0.03 4.49 0.23
N ILE A 19 1.01 4.15 1.07
CA ILE A 19 1.37 4.91 2.27
C ILE A 19 2.14 6.18 1.91
N THR A 20 3.04 6.14 0.93
CA THR A 20 3.96 7.26 0.66
C THR A 20 3.39 8.34 -0.26
N ILE A 21 2.37 8.03 -1.08
CA ILE A 21 1.74 9.00 -1.99
C ILE A 21 1.12 10.21 -1.25
N VAL A 22 0.62 10.01 -0.03
CA VAL A 22 0.02 11.11 0.73
C VAL A 22 1.12 12.04 1.25
N LYS A 23 0.94 13.35 1.02
CA LYS A 23 1.92 14.38 1.40
C LYS A 23 1.91 14.68 2.91
N LYS A 24 0.77 14.51 3.56
CA LYS A 24 0.59 14.81 4.99
C LYS A 24 1.10 13.66 5.86
N PRO A 25 1.99 13.91 6.83
CA PRO A 25 2.54 12.86 7.70
C PRO A 25 1.46 12.20 8.56
N GLU A 26 0.46 12.95 9.01
CA GLU A 26 -0.67 12.43 9.79
C GLU A 26 -1.44 11.34 9.01
N THR A 27 -1.74 11.61 7.75
CA THR A 27 -2.42 10.65 6.86
C THR A 27 -1.54 9.43 6.58
N ARG A 28 -0.20 9.56 6.54
CA ARG A 28 0.71 8.41 6.43
C ARG A 28 0.58 7.50 7.64
N SER A 29 0.51 8.07 8.84
CA SER A 29 0.32 7.29 10.08
C SER A 29 -1.03 6.55 10.09
N GLU A 30 -2.11 7.21 9.64
CA GLU A 30 -3.41 6.55 9.49
C GLU A 30 -3.36 5.42 8.46
N HIS A 31 -2.68 5.63 7.33
CA HIS A 31 -2.48 4.60 6.31
C HIS A 31 -1.71 3.40 6.86
N ILE A 32 -0.66 3.60 7.65
CA ILE A 32 0.07 2.50 8.30
C ILE A 32 -0.87 1.69 9.22
N GLY A 33 -1.68 2.36 10.04
CA GLY A 33 -2.65 1.70 10.91
C GLY A 33 -3.68 0.89 10.11
N ARG A 34 -4.20 1.46 9.02
CA ARG A 34 -5.12 0.77 8.12
C ARG A 34 -4.47 -0.43 7.42
N MET A 35 -3.25 -0.29 6.93
CA MET A 35 -2.48 -1.39 6.35
C MET A 35 -2.38 -2.54 7.35
N MET A 36 -2.00 -2.27 8.61
CA MET A 36 -1.91 -3.32 9.63
C MET A 36 -3.26 -4.02 9.88
N LYS A 37 -4.36 -3.26 9.93
CA LYS A 37 -5.70 -3.83 10.07
C LYS A 37 -6.07 -4.71 8.87
N GLU A 38 -5.92 -4.19 7.65
CA GLU A 38 -6.29 -4.89 6.42
C GLU A 38 -5.43 -6.14 6.20
N LEU A 39 -4.15 -6.11 6.55
CA LEU A 39 -3.27 -7.29 6.53
C LEU A 39 -3.74 -8.36 7.53
N ASN A 40 -4.15 -7.98 8.74
CA ASN A 40 -4.71 -8.92 9.71
C ASN A 40 -6.06 -9.51 9.26
N GLU A 41 -6.86 -8.73 8.52
CA GLU A 41 -8.10 -9.19 7.87
C GLU A 41 -7.83 -10.07 6.63
N GLY A 42 -6.57 -10.34 6.29
CA GLY A 42 -6.17 -11.22 5.19
C GLY A 42 -6.09 -10.54 3.82
N LYS A 43 -6.32 -9.22 3.74
CA LYS A 43 -6.13 -8.47 2.50
C LYS A 43 -4.64 -8.38 2.21
N ARG A 44 -4.26 -8.65 0.97
CA ARG A 44 -2.86 -8.61 0.54
C ARG A 44 -2.50 -7.38 -0.30
N GLN A 45 -3.47 -6.53 -0.61
CA GLN A 45 -3.32 -5.33 -1.42
C GLN A 45 -4.25 -4.21 -0.89
N PRO A 46 -3.89 -2.93 -1.08
CA PRO A 46 -4.73 -1.79 -0.68
C PRO A 46 -6.01 -1.72 -1.53
N CYS A 47 -7.18 -1.60 -0.88
CA CYS A 47 -8.47 -1.78 -1.57
C CYS A 47 -8.93 -0.59 -2.44
N CYS A 48 -8.49 0.63 -2.13
CA CYS A 48 -8.89 1.86 -2.86
C CYS A 48 -7.79 2.37 -3.80
N TRP A 49 -6.86 1.49 -4.20
CA TRP A 49 -5.69 1.89 -4.94
C TRP A 49 -5.85 1.63 -6.44
N PRO A 50 -6.10 2.67 -7.27
CA PRO A 50 -6.46 2.49 -8.69
C PRO A 50 -5.30 1.97 -9.56
N GLY A 51 -4.09 1.93 -9.02
CA GLY A 51 -2.96 1.33 -9.69
C GLY A 51 -1.66 1.91 -9.19
N CYS A 52 -0.77 1.03 -8.77
CA CYS A 52 0.63 1.34 -8.62
C CYS A 52 1.25 1.38 -10.03
N PRO A 53 2.21 2.25 -10.36
CA PRO A 53 2.95 2.20 -11.62
C PRO A 53 3.55 0.82 -11.87
N HIS A 54 3.84 0.08 -10.79
CA HIS A 54 4.24 -1.33 -10.82
C HIS A 54 3.23 -2.28 -11.51
N ARG A 55 1.93 -1.94 -11.56
CA ARG A 55 0.86 -2.71 -12.22
C ARG A 55 0.33 -2.02 -13.49
N ARG A 56 0.39 -0.69 -13.54
CA ARG A 56 -0.08 0.12 -14.67
C ARG A 56 0.92 1.26 -14.92
N PRO A 57 1.81 1.15 -15.91
CA PRO A 57 2.80 2.18 -16.21
C PRO A 57 2.19 3.59 -16.38
N ASN A 58 1.00 3.66 -16.98
CA ASN A 58 0.28 4.93 -17.18
C ASN A 58 -0.19 5.62 -15.88
N ALA A 59 -0.14 4.93 -14.72
CA ALA A 59 -0.46 5.48 -13.42
C ALA A 59 0.70 6.25 -12.78
N GLN A 60 1.89 6.26 -13.41
CA GLN A 60 3.08 6.97 -12.92
C GLN A 60 2.85 8.48 -12.75
N LYS A 61 1.91 9.07 -13.50
CA LYS A 61 1.54 10.49 -13.37
C LYS A 61 0.94 10.88 -12.00
N TRP A 62 0.55 9.90 -11.19
CA TRP A 62 -0.05 10.11 -9.87
C TRP A 62 0.94 9.90 -8.72
N PHE A 63 2.21 9.63 -9.04
CA PHE A 63 3.32 9.48 -8.10
C PHE A 63 4.32 10.61 -8.26
#